data_AF-A0A2E1ADS4-F1
#
_entry.id   AF-A0A2E1ADS4-F1
#
_cell.length_a   1.000
_cell.length_b   1.000
_cell.length_c   1.000
_cell.angle_alpha   90.00
_cell.angle_beta   90.00
_cell.angle_gamma   90.00
#
_symmetry.space_group_name_H-M   'P 1'
#
loop_
_entity.id
_entity.type
_entity.pdbx_description
1 polymer ?
#
loop_
_entity_poly.entity_id
_entity_poly.type
_entity_poly.pdbx_seq_one_letter_code
_entity_poly.pdbx_strand_id
1 'polypeptide(L)'
;MRRVVLIHTWTLFGATAAMAFHIFITAAGDRWLSPERFGDALGYGLIFGHIVALMAVGVHLSSTRIQPALLRMVITGGVGTALGTVAWASHTVLYLRNTSPDILILVLGGVGLTVGIVTQNVFRIPRVISTIIAFIGIFAAVMLTYLNFDTYRLAPQPPMALLYFKPEYPTLVWLVAGMFAALIAVTSTFSFENRPVQS
;
A
#
# COMPACT_ATOMS: atom_id res chain seq x y z
N MET A 1 10.18 19.03 12.10
CA MET A 1 9.91 19.25 10.65
C MET A 1 10.75 18.32 9.75
N ARG A 2 12.09 18.29 9.86
CA ARG A 2 12.98 17.42 9.05
C ARG A 2 12.54 15.95 8.95
N ARG A 3 12.11 15.33 10.06
CA ARG A 3 11.68 13.92 10.08
C ARG A 3 10.40 13.65 9.29
N VAL A 4 9.42 14.56 9.38
CA VAL A 4 8.16 14.46 8.63
C VAL A 4 8.43 14.51 7.13
N VAL A 5 9.32 15.41 6.70
CA VAL A 5 9.74 15.50 5.30
C VAL A 5 10.39 14.19 4.84
N LEU A 6 11.30 13.61 5.62
CA LEU A 6 11.94 12.34 5.26
C LEU A 6 10.93 11.19 5.16
N ILE A 7 10.03 11.05 6.14
CA ILE A 7 8.96 10.03 6.10
C ILE A 7 8.11 10.19 4.86
N HIS A 8 7.69 11.42 4.57
CA HIS A 8 6.89 11.71 3.39
C HIS A 8 7.64 11.33 2.11
N THR A 9 8.84 11.89 1.90
CA THR A 9 9.60 11.74 0.66
C THR A 9 9.96 10.28 0.37
N TRP A 10 10.47 9.54 1.36
CA TRP A 10 10.83 8.13 1.17
C TRP A 10 9.61 7.24 0.93
N THR A 11 8.54 7.45 1.71
CA THR A 11 7.30 6.69 1.53
C THR A 11 6.68 7.00 0.17
N LEU A 12 6.69 8.27 -0.25
CA LEU A 12 6.20 8.69 -1.56
C LEU A 12 6.96 7.98 -2.68
N PHE A 13 8.29 8.01 -2.67
CA PHE A 13 9.09 7.36 -3.72
C PHE A 13 8.86 5.86 -3.76
N GLY A 14 8.87 5.18 -2.60
CA GLY A 14 8.70 3.73 -2.55
C GLY A 14 7.30 3.28 -2.96
N ALA A 15 6.25 3.95 -2.50
CA ALA A 15 4.88 3.62 -2.86
C ALA A 15 4.56 3.98 -4.33
N THR A 16 5.12 5.10 -4.84
CA THR A 16 5.04 5.44 -6.26
C THR A 16 5.73 4.39 -7.12
N ALA A 17 6.96 4.00 -6.76
CA ALA A 17 7.69 2.96 -7.49
C ALA A 17 6.99 1.61 -7.43
N ALA A 18 6.45 1.23 -6.27
CA ALA A 18 5.68 -0.01 -6.09
C ALA A 18 4.46 -0.04 -7.01
N MET A 19 3.65 1.03 -6.99
CA MET A 19 2.45 1.12 -7.82
C MET A 19 2.81 1.24 -9.30
N ALA A 20 3.76 2.11 -9.68
CA ALA A 20 4.20 2.22 -11.08
C ALA A 20 4.71 0.87 -11.62
N PHE A 21 5.52 0.15 -10.84
CA PHE A 21 5.98 -1.19 -11.19
C PHE A 21 4.83 -2.19 -11.32
N HIS A 22 3.90 -2.17 -10.37
CA HIS A 22 2.68 -2.97 -10.42
C HIS A 22 1.94 -2.71 -11.73
N ILE A 23 1.75 -1.45 -12.12
CA ILE A 23 1.11 -1.05 -13.38
C ILE A 23 1.91 -1.52 -14.61
N PHE A 24 3.23 -1.32 -14.56
CA PHE A 24 4.14 -1.68 -15.62
C PHE A 24 4.20 -3.16 -15.90
N ILE A 25 3.97 -4.04 -14.93
CA ILE A 25 3.91 -5.49 -15.20
C ILE A 25 2.52 -5.93 -15.61
N THR A 26 1.48 -5.24 -15.12
CA THR A 26 0.11 -5.76 -15.21
C THR A 26 -0.71 -5.24 -16.38
N ALA A 27 -0.34 -4.11 -17.02
CA ALA A 27 -1.05 -3.65 -18.21
C ALA A 27 -0.81 -4.59 -19.42
N ALA A 28 -1.89 -5.12 -20.00
CA ALA A 28 -1.85 -6.03 -21.14
C ALA A 28 -1.47 -5.32 -22.45
N GLY A 29 -0.48 -5.84 -23.19
CA GLY A 29 -0.28 -5.48 -24.60
C GLY A 29 1.18 -5.46 -25.08
N ASP A 30 1.34 -5.55 -26.40
CA ASP A 30 2.66 -5.61 -27.09
C ASP A 30 3.44 -4.28 -27.05
N ARG A 31 2.85 -3.22 -26.48
CA ARG A 31 3.44 -1.87 -26.40
C ARG A 31 3.96 -1.57 -25.00
N TRP A 32 4.97 -2.31 -24.58
CA TRP A 32 5.61 -2.17 -23.26
C TRP A 32 6.19 -0.77 -23.02
N LEU A 33 6.62 -0.10 -24.09
CA LEU A 33 7.25 1.23 -24.06
C LEU A 33 6.33 2.35 -24.59
N SER A 34 5.00 2.19 -24.56
CA SER A 34 4.11 3.28 -24.99
C SER A 34 4.18 4.46 -24.02
N PRO A 35 4.24 5.71 -24.51
CA PRO A 35 4.19 6.91 -23.66
C PRO A 35 2.96 6.95 -22.76
N GLU A 36 1.82 6.45 -23.24
CA GLU A 36 0.57 6.34 -22.49
C GLU A 36 0.73 5.48 -21.22
N ARG A 37 1.38 4.33 -21.33
CA ARG A 37 1.62 3.44 -20.17
C ARG A 37 2.55 4.07 -19.15
N PHE A 38 3.59 4.77 -19.60
CA PHE A 38 4.46 5.57 -18.71
C PHE A 38 3.66 6.66 -18.00
N GLY A 39 2.80 7.37 -18.73
CA GLY A 39 1.92 8.41 -18.19
C GLY A 39 0.99 7.86 -17.11
N ASP A 40 0.30 6.75 -17.39
CA ASP A 40 -0.63 6.12 -16.44
C ASP A 40 0.12 5.57 -15.22
N ALA A 41 1.23 4.86 -15.42
CA ALA A 41 2.01 4.28 -14.33
C ALA A 41 2.56 5.36 -13.38
N LEU A 42 3.09 6.45 -13.92
CA LEU A 42 3.57 7.58 -13.12
C LEU A 42 2.41 8.35 -12.49
N GLY A 43 1.33 8.62 -13.23
CA GLY A 43 0.17 9.36 -12.74
C GLY A 43 -0.52 8.66 -11.58
N TYR A 44 -0.97 7.42 -11.78
CA TYR A 44 -1.59 6.62 -10.71
C TYR A 44 -0.58 6.28 -9.60
N GLY A 45 0.68 6.02 -9.95
CA GLY A 45 1.74 5.79 -8.99
C GLY A 45 1.93 6.97 -8.04
N LEU A 46 1.97 8.19 -8.56
CA LEU A 46 2.14 9.41 -7.76
C LEU A 46 0.92 9.68 -6.87
N ILE A 47 -0.30 9.47 -7.38
CA ILE A 47 -1.53 9.62 -6.58
C ILE A 47 -1.50 8.65 -5.39
N PHE A 48 -1.28 7.36 -5.68
CA PHE A 48 -1.20 6.34 -4.65
C PHE A 48 -0.07 6.63 -3.65
N GLY A 49 1.12 6.96 -4.16
CA GLY A 49 2.29 7.27 -3.35
C GLY A 49 2.08 8.45 -2.42
N HIS A 50 1.40 9.51 -2.86
CA HIS A 50 1.06 10.65 -2.01
C HIS A 50 0.12 10.26 -0.87
N ILE A 51 -0.92 9.46 -1.15
CA ILE A 51 -1.86 9.04 -0.12
C ILE A 51 -1.15 8.15 0.93
N VAL A 52 -0.31 7.22 0.48
CA VAL A 52 0.49 6.37 1.40
C VAL A 52 1.52 7.19 2.20
N ALA A 53 2.12 8.22 1.59
CA ALA A 53 3.02 9.14 2.30
C ALA A 53 2.28 9.95 3.37
N LEU A 54 1.09 10.47 3.06
CA LEU A 54 0.23 11.16 4.02
C LEU A 54 -0.22 10.22 5.15
N MET A 55 -0.55 8.97 4.83
CA MET A 55 -0.84 7.92 5.81
C MET A 55 0.33 7.73 6.78
N ALA A 56 1.55 7.53 6.27
CA ALA A 56 2.73 7.35 7.09
C ALA A 56 3.03 8.57 7.98
N VAL A 57 2.88 9.78 7.45
CA VAL A 57 3.00 11.02 8.23
C VAL A 57 1.91 11.13 9.30
N GLY A 58 0.66 10.81 8.97
CA GLY A 58 -0.46 10.82 9.90
C GLY A 58 -0.26 9.84 11.06
N VAL A 59 0.17 8.61 10.75
CA VAL A 59 0.56 7.58 11.74
C VAL A 59 1.73 8.08 12.61
N HIS A 60 2.73 8.73 12.03
CA HIS A 60 3.84 9.28 12.79
C HIS A 60 3.43 10.40 13.75
N LEU A 61 2.62 11.35 13.27
CA LEU A 61 2.20 12.50 14.08
C LEU A 61 1.24 12.08 15.19
N SER A 62 0.30 11.18 14.92
CA SER A 62 -0.63 10.65 15.92
C SER A 62 0.10 9.83 16.99
N SER A 63 1.03 8.95 16.58
CA SER A 63 1.79 8.13 17.54
C SER A 63 2.71 8.94 18.46
N THR A 64 3.22 10.08 18.02
CA THR A 64 4.12 10.92 18.83
C THR A 64 3.39 11.90 19.74
N ARG A 65 2.16 12.31 19.39
CA ARG A 65 1.40 13.33 20.14
C ARG A 65 0.39 12.76 21.13
N ILE A 66 -0.05 11.52 20.93
CA ILE A 66 -1.15 10.94 21.69
C ILE A 66 -0.62 10.09 22.85
N GLN A 67 -1.09 10.42 24.05
CA GLN A 67 -0.94 9.68 25.30
C GLN A 67 -2.36 9.49 25.84
N PRO A 68 -2.76 8.36 26.46
CA PRO A 68 -2.01 7.15 26.82
C PRO A 68 -1.91 6.09 25.68
N ALA A 69 -1.17 4.99 25.92
CA ALA A 69 -0.82 3.99 24.90
C ALA A 69 -2.02 3.34 24.18
N LEU A 70 -3.12 3.05 24.89
CA LEU A 70 -4.31 2.48 24.28
C LEU A 70 -4.98 3.47 23.32
N LEU A 71 -5.15 4.72 23.74
CA LEU A 71 -5.70 5.78 22.91
C LEU A 71 -4.78 6.06 21.70
N ARG A 72 -3.47 6.04 21.93
CA ARG A 72 -2.47 6.14 20.86
C ARG A 72 -2.67 5.03 19.84
N MET A 73 -2.82 3.78 20.26
CA MET A 73 -3.05 2.65 19.36
C MET A 73 -4.33 2.83 18.55
N VAL A 74 -5.44 3.18 19.20
CA VAL A 74 -6.75 3.36 18.55
C VAL A 74 -6.72 4.49 17.54
N ILE A 75 -6.23 5.68 17.91
CA ILE A 75 -6.23 6.83 17.00
C ILE A 75 -5.19 6.65 15.89
N THR A 76 -3.98 6.17 16.21
CA THR A 76 -2.94 5.94 15.20
C THR A 76 -3.39 4.86 14.21
N GLY A 77 -3.99 3.77 14.72
CA GLY A 77 -4.58 2.72 13.91
C GLY A 77 -5.74 3.23 13.05
N GLY A 78 -6.65 4.02 13.62
CA GLY A 78 -7.79 4.61 12.90
C GLY A 78 -7.36 5.56 11.78
N VAL A 79 -6.43 6.48 12.06
CA VAL A 79 -5.87 7.41 11.06
C VAL A 79 -5.16 6.65 9.94
N GLY A 80 -4.33 5.68 10.30
CA GLY A 80 -3.62 4.86 9.34
C GLY A 80 -4.58 4.06 8.47
N THR A 81 -5.51 3.31 9.07
CA THR A 81 -6.50 2.51 8.34
C THR A 81 -7.37 3.38 7.44
N ALA A 82 -7.86 4.53 7.90
CA ALA A 82 -8.68 5.42 7.07
C ALA A 82 -7.91 5.90 5.82
N LEU A 83 -6.70 6.42 5.99
CA LEU A 83 -5.88 6.87 4.86
C LEU A 83 -5.40 5.71 3.99
N GLY A 84 -5.12 4.56 4.59
CA GLY A 84 -4.79 3.32 3.88
C GLY A 84 -5.97 2.82 3.05
N THR A 85 -7.20 2.91 3.55
CA THR A 85 -8.41 2.56 2.81
C THR A 85 -8.62 3.49 1.64
N VAL A 86 -8.34 4.79 1.79
CA VAL A 86 -8.36 5.74 0.67
C VAL A 86 -7.27 5.40 -0.37
N ALA A 87 -6.06 5.05 0.09
CA ALA A 87 -5.00 4.59 -0.81
C ALA A 87 -5.41 3.31 -1.55
N TRP A 88 -6.02 2.35 -0.85
CA TRP A 88 -6.49 1.12 -1.45
C TRP A 88 -7.67 1.34 -2.41
N ALA A 89 -8.57 2.27 -2.09
CA ALA A 89 -9.64 2.68 -2.98
C ALA A 89 -9.09 3.34 -4.25
N SER A 90 -8.02 4.14 -4.16
CA SER A 90 -7.36 4.67 -5.36
C SER A 90 -6.79 3.56 -6.24
N HIS A 91 -6.24 2.50 -5.63
CA HIS A 91 -5.77 1.32 -6.35
C HIS A 91 -6.94 0.54 -7.00
N THR A 92 -8.03 0.28 -6.29
CA THR A 92 -9.12 -0.54 -6.83
C THR A 92 -10.05 0.22 -7.78
N VAL A 93 -10.36 1.48 -7.51
CA VAL A 93 -11.31 2.27 -8.31
C VAL A 93 -10.64 2.96 -9.47
N LEU A 94 -9.51 3.65 -9.25
CA LEU A 94 -8.87 4.41 -10.32
C LEU A 94 -8.07 3.50 -11.24
N TYR A 95 -7.32 2.56 -10.65
CA TYR A 95 -6.42 1.71 -11.42
C TYR A 95 -7.10 0.43 -11.91
N LEU A 96 -7.69 -0.38 -11.02
CA LEU A 96 -8.41 -1.58 -11.43
C LEU A 96 -9.76 -1.29 -12.10
N ARG A 97 -10.22 -0.02 -12.09
CA ARG A 97 -11.51 0.41 -12.64
C ARG A 97 -12.68 -0.42 -12.10
N ASN A 98 -12.57 -0.88 -10.86
CA ASN A 98 -13.65 -1.56 -10.18
C ASN A 98 -14.70 -0.51 -9.76
N THR A 99 -15.86 -0.54 -10.38
CA THR A 99 -16.95 0.43 -10.14
C THR A 99 -17.72 0.16 -8.84
N SER A 100 -17.58 -1.03 -8.27
CA SER A 100 -18.30 -1.45 -7.05
C SER A 100 -17.38 -2.30 -6.15
N PRO A 101 -16.28 -1.73 -5.64
CA PRO A 101 -15.39 -2.46 -4.76
C PRO A 101 -16.10 -2.81 -3.45
N ASP A 102 -15.90 -4.04 -2.99
CA ASP A 102 -16.36 -4.46 -1.66
C ASP A 102 -15.67 -3.60 -0.58
N ILE A 103 -16.47 -2.90 0.22
CA ILE A 103 -16.01 -2.01 1.29
C ILE A 103 -15.12 -2.76 2.28
N LEU A 104 -15.43 -4.03 2.57
CA LEU A 104 -14.63 -4.85 3.46
C LEU A 104 -13.22 -5.05 2.90
N ILE A 105 -13.09 -5.28 1.59
CA ILE A 105 -11.78 -5.43 0.93
C ILE A 105 -11.00 -4.12 0.96
N LEU A 106 -11.67 -2.96 0.80
CA LEU A 106 -11.02 -1.65 0.93
C LEU A 106 -10.48 -1.41 2.35
N VAL A 107 -11.28 -1.77 3.36
CA VAL A 107 -10.88 -1.64 4.77
C VAL A 107 -9.71 -2.57 5.09
N LEU A 108 -9.82 -3.85 4.71
CA LEU A 108 -8.74 -4.82 4.91
C LEU A 108 -7.46 -4.43 4.16
N GLY A 109 -7.58 -3.83 2.98
CA GLY A 109 -6.45 -3.26 2.25
C GLY A 109 -5.79 -2.10 2.99
N GLY A 110 -6.59 -1.21 3.57
CA GLY A 110 -6.11 -0.13 4.41
C GLY A 110 -5.41 -0.61 5.68
N VAL A 111 -5.96 -1.63 6.35
CA VAL A 111 -5.32 -2.30 7.50
C VAL A 111 -3.98 -2.92 7.08
N GLY A 112 -3.96 -3.64 5.95
CA GLY A 112 -2.76 -4.28 5.41
C GLY A 112 -1.62 -3.30 5.13
N LEU A 113 -1.93 -2.14 4.53
CA LEU A 113 -0.95 -1.05 4.32
C LEU A 113 -0.42 -0.44 5.62
N THR A 114 -1.23 -0.43 6.66
CA THR A 114 -1.00 0.36 7.88
C THR A 114 -0.29 -0.43 8.98
N VAL A 115 -0.56 -1.74 9.08
CA VAL A 115 -0.22 -2.56 10.25
C VAL A 115 1.27 -2.52 10.61
N GLY A 116 2.17 -2.60 9.62
CA GLY A 116 3.61 -2.54 9.89
C GLY A 116 4.08 -1.18 10.39
N ILE A 117 3.51 -0.09 9.88
CA ILE A 117 3.87 1.28 10.29
C ILE A 117 3.35 1.57 11.70
N VAL A 118 2.11 1.16 12.00
CA VAL A 118 1.52 1.33 13.32
C VAL A 118 2.25 0.51 14.36
N THR A 119 2.55 -0.76 14.07
CA THR A 119 3.26 -1.62 15.01
C THR A 119 4.64 -1.07 15.35
N GLN A 120 5.38 -0.55 14.36
CA GLN A 120 6.66 0.13 14.58
C GLN A 120 6.51 1.36 15.49
N ASN A 121 5.56 2.24 15.19
CA ASN A 121 5.42 3.53 15.86
C ASN A 121 4.79 3.42 17.26
N VAL A 122 3.88 2.48 17.48
CA VAL A 122 3.14 2.33 18.75
C VAL A 122 3.84 1.41 19.73
N PHE A 123 4.34 0.26 19.27
CA PHE A 123 4.95 -0.79 20.11
C PHE A 123 6.48 -0.77 20.12
N ARG A 124 7.11 0.06 19.28
CA ARG A 124 8.58 0.18 19.17
C ARG A 124 9.28 -1.16 18.87
N ILE A 125 8.60 -2.04 18.12
CA ILE A 125 9.18 -3.33 17.72
C ILE A 125 10.39 -3.14 16.79
N PRO A 126 11.33 -4.11 16.74
CA PRO A 126 12.45 -4.08 15.82
C PRO A 126 12.03 -3.86 14.37
N ARG A 127 12.81 -3.06 13.63
CA ARG A 127 12.48 -2.65 12.26
C ARG A 127 12.26 -3.84 11.33
N VAL A 128 13.12 -4.86 11.43
CA VAL A 128 13.01 -6.07 10.62
C VAL A 128 11.65 -6.75 10.82
N ILE A 129 11.19 -6.86 12.07
CA ILE A 129 9.89 -7.46 12.40
C ILE A 129 8.75 -6.60 11.87
N SER A 130 8.80 -5.28 12.06
CA SER A 130 7.80 -4.36 11.49
C SER A 130 7.75 -4.43 9.95
N THR A 131 8.90 -4.56 9.29
CA THR A 131 8.99 -4.68 7.83
C THR A 131 8.34 -5.99 7.36
N ILE A 132 8.57 -7.09 8.08
CA ILE A 132 7.93 -8.39 7.80
C ILE A 132 6.41 -8.29 8.00
N ILE A 133 5.95 -7.64 9.08
CA ILE A 133 4.52 -7.41 9.34
C ILE A 133 3.89 -6.55 8.23
N ALA A 134 4.56 -5.46 7.82
CA ALA A 134 4.14 -4.64 6.70
C ALA A 134 4.02 -5.47 5.42
N PHE A 135 5.07 -6.25 5.10
CA PHE A 135 5.09 -7.11 3.93
C PHE A 135 3.90 -8.08 3.93
N ILE A 136 3.69 -8.83 5.02
CA ILE A 136 2.61 -9.80 5.14
C ILE A 136 1.24 -9.10 5.00
N GLY A 137 1.05 -7.96 5.66
CA GLY A 137 -0.21 -7.22 5.61
C GLY A 137 -0.55 -6.72 4.20
N ILE A 138 0.43 -6.13 3.51
CA ILE A 138 0.25 -5.64 2.14
C ILE A 138 0.05 -6.80 1.18
N PHE A 139 0.86 -7.85 1.32
CA PHE A 139 0.75 -9.05 0.50
C PHE A 139 -0.64 -9.68 0.62
N ALA A 140 -1.14 -9.85 1.85
CA ALA A 140 -2.48 -10.37 2.11
C ALA A 140 -3.57 -9.46 1.51
N ALA A 141 -3.43 -8.14 1.61
CA ALA A 141 -4.36 -7.20 0.98
C ALA A 141 -4.43 -7.35 -0.55
N VAL A 142 -3.28 -7.52 -1.21
CA VAL A 142 -3.22 -7.79 -2.67
C VAL A 142 -3.87 -9.14 -2.98
N MET A 143 -3.57 -10.19 -2.22
CA MET A 143 -4.18 -11.52 -2.42
C MET A 143 -5.70 -11.49 -2.22
N LEU A 144 -6.19 -10.80 -1.19
CA LEU A 144 -7.63 -10.66 -0.94
C LEU A 144 -8.32 -9.90 -2.07
N THR A 145 -7.71 -8.81 -2.53
CA THR A 145 -8.18 -8.10 -3.72
C THR A 145 -8.20 -9.02 -4.93
N TYR A 146 -7.18 -9.89 -5.06
CA TYR A 146 -7.10 -10.82 -6.17
C TYR A 146 -8.21 -11.87 -6.14
N LEU A 147 -8.38 -12.54 -5.00
CA LEU A 147 -9.40 -13.57 -4.80
C LEU A 147 -10.81 -13.00 -4.95
N ASN A 148 -11.03 -11.78 -4.45
CA ASN A 148 -12.30 -11.07 -4.62
C ASN A 148 -12.56 -10.74 -6.10
N PHE A 149 -11.56 -10.31 -6.85
CA PHE A 149 -11.71 -10.05 -8.29
C PHE A 149 -12.03 -11.30 -9.10
N ASP A 150 -11.48 -12.46 -8.75
CA ASP A 150 -11.78 -13.73 -9.43
C ASP A 150 -13.28 -14.08 -9.35
N THR A 151 -13.96 -13.68 -8.26
CA THR A 151 -15.41 -13.80 -8.15
C THR A 151 -16.19 -12.87 -9.09
N TYR A 152 -15.62 -11.71 -9.46
CA TYR A 152 -16.22 -10.75 -10.41
C TYR A 152 -15.90 -11.05 -11.87
N ARG A 153 -15.01 -11.99 -12.15
CA ARG A 153 -14.68 -12.41 -13.52
C ARG A 153 -15.91 -12.95 -14.28
N LEU A 154 -16.90 -13.44 -13.54
CA LEU A 154 -18.17 -13.95 -14.08
C LEU A 154 -19.26 -12.87 -14.17
N ALA A 155 -18.99 -11.63 -13.78
CA ALA A 155 -19.96 -10.54 -13.81
C ALA A 155 -20.15 -9.98 -15.25
N PRO A 156 -21.32 -9.38 -15.56
CA PRO A 156 -21.62 -8.87 -16.91
C PRO A 156 -20.68 -7.78 -17.43
N GLN A 157 -20.03 -7.03 -16.51
CA GLN A 157 -18.94 -6.10 -16.81
C GLN A 157 -17.78 -6.40 -15.86
N PRO A 158 -16.90 -7.35 -16.22
CA PRO A 158 -15.74 -7.63 -15.40
C PRO A 158 -14.87 -6.36 -15.39
N PRO A 159 -14.27 -5.98 -14.25
CA PRO A 159 -13.33 -4.86 -14.23
C PRO A 159 -12.18 -5.17 -15.20
N MET A 160 -11.50 -4.14 -15.72
CA MET A 160 -10.40 -4.35 -16.67
C MET A 160 -9.37 -5.28 -16.03
N ALA A 161 -9.34 -6.54 -16.51
CA ALA A 161 -8.44 -7.55 -16.00
C ALA A 161 -7.02 -7.12 -16.37
N LEU A 162 -6.29 -6.61 -15.39
CA LEU A 162 -4.84 -6.69 -15.39
C LEU A 162 -4.41 -8.09 -15.84
N LEU A 163 -3.36 -8.21 -16.64
CA LEU A 163 -2.79 -9.48 -17.16
C LEU A 163 -2.71 -10.59 -16.11
N TYR A 164 -2.55 -10.20 -14.85
CA TYR A 164 -2.44 -11.00 -13.66
C TYR A 164 -3.72 -11.73 -13.22
N PHE A 165 -4.90 -11.22 -13.60
CA PHE A 165 -6.19 -11.89 -13.38
C PHE A 165 -6.52 -12.94 -14.44
N LYS A 166 -5.61 -13.14 -15.39
CA LYS A 166 -5.72 -14.29 -16.28
C LYS A 166 -5.37 -15.54 -15.48
N PRO A 167 -6.25 -16.55 -15.44
CA PRO A 167 -6.02 -17.80 -14.70
C PRO A 167 -4.82 -18.58 -15.22
N GLU A 168 -4.30 -18.21 -16.39
CA GLU A 168 -3.16 -18.81 -17.07
C GLU A 168 -1.81 -18.56 -16.37
N TYR A 169 -1.70 -17.53 -15.52
CA TYR A 169 -0.41 -17.13 -14.89
C TYR A 169 -0.50 -16.86 -13.38
N PRO A 170 -0.95 -17.82 -12.56
CA PRO A 170 -1.11 -17.64 -11.12
C PRO A 170 0.22 -17.44 -10.38
N THR A 171 1.38 -17.70 -10.99
CA THR A 171 2.70 -17.48 -10.36
C THR A 171 3.15 -16.03 -10.44
N LEU A 172 2.77 -15.31 -11.52
CA LEU A 172 2.95 -13.86 -11.60
C LEU A 172 2.20 -13.15 -10.47
N VAL A 173 1.19 -13.84 -9.92
CA VAL A 173 0.35 -13.34 -8.83
C VAL A 173 1.22 -12.95 -7.62
N TRP A 174 1.96 -13.95 -7.16
CA TRP A 174 2.82 -13.87 -6.00
C TRP A 174 4.01 -12.93 -6.22
N LEU A 175 4.60 -12.92 -7.42
CA LEU A 175 5.77 -12.10 -7.71
C LEU A 175 5.44 -10.60 -7.63
N VAL A 176 4.40 -10.16 -8.31
CA VAL A 176 4.05 -8.73 -8.34
C VAL A 176 3.54 -8.27 -6.99
N ALA A 177 2.71 -9.07 -6.30
CA ALA A 177 2.26 -8.76 -4.96
C ALA A 177 3.42 -8.69 -3.95
N GLY A 178 4.37 -9.63 -4.07
CA GLY A 178 5.58 -9.66 -3.26
C GLY A 178 6.45 -8.43 -3.47
N MET A 179 6.73 -8.06 -4.72
CA MET A 179 7.54 -6.87 -5.02
C MET A 179 6.86 -5.57 -4.59
N PHE A 180 5.54 -5.46 -4.80
CA PHE A 180 4.74 -4.33 -4.33
C PHE A 180 4.81 -4.19 -2.80
N ALA A 181 4.57 -5.29 -2.08
CA ALA A 181 4.64 -5.34 -0.62
C ALA A 181 6.04 -5.01 -0.11
N ALA A 182 7.08 -5.58 -0.72
CA ALA A 182 8.47 -5.37 -0.32
C ALA A 182 8.89 -3.91 -0.47
N LEU A 183 8.60 -3.28 -1.61
CA LEU A 183 8.97 -1.89 -1.86
C LEU A 183 8.33 -0.95 -0.83
N ILE A 184 7.02 -1.08 -0.60
CA ILE A 184 6.31 -0.24 0.37
C ILE A 184 6.80 -0.53 1.80
N ALA A 185 6.95 -1.80 2.19
CA ALA A 185 7.38 -2.19 3.52
C ALA A 185 8.78 -1.64 3.85
N VAL A 186 9.72 -1.73 2.91
CA VAL A 186 11.08 -1.24 3.09
C VAL A 186 11.09 0.28 3.22
N THR A 187 10.50 1.02 2.28
CA THR A 187 10.62 2.49 2.28
C THR A 187 9.83 3.17 3.39
N SER A 188 8.69 2.60 3.76
CA SER A 188 7.89 3.13 4.87
C SER A 188 8.58 2.91 6.21
N THR A 189 9.22 1.77 6.45
CA THR A 189 9.83 1.47 7.76
C THR A 189 11.26 2.02 7.95
N PHE A 190 12.04 2.17 6.87
CA PHE A 190 13.38 2.78 6.89
C PHE A 190 13.35 4.26 7.28
N SER A 191 12.26 4.96 6.97
CA SER A 191 12.09 6.39 7.24
C SER A 191 12.10 6.77 8.73
N PHE A 192 11.99 5.78 9.62
CA PHE A 192 11.83 5.99 11.06
C PHE A 192 13.14 5.90 11.85
N GLU A 193 14.26 5.59 11.21
CA GLU A 193 15.56 5.45 11.88
C GLU A 193 16.14 6.82 12.27
N ASN A 194 16.10 7.10 13.59
CA ASN A 194 17.06 7.91 14.36
C ASN A 194 16.45 8.30 15.71
N ARG A 195 16.75 7.55 16.77
CA ARG A 195 17.70 7.96 17.84
C ARG A 195 17.89 6.84 18.88
N PRO A 196 19.09 6.77 19.48
CA PRO A 196 19.38 5.89 20.61
C PRO A 196 18.41 6.18 21.75
N VAL A 197 18.00 5.11 22.43
CA VAL A 197 17.38 5.19 23.74
C VAL A 197 18.38 5.93 24.63
N GLN A 198 18.14 7.20 24.90
CA GLN A 198 18.70 7.81 26.10
C GLN A 198 17.93 7.17 27.25
N SER A 199 18.57 6.18 27.86
CA SER A 199 18.24 5.61 29.16
C SER A 199 18.27 6.68 30.23
#